data_AF-U3TYU0-F1
#
_entry.id   AF-U3TYU0-F1
#
_cell.length_a   1.000
_cell.length_b   1.000
_cell.length_c   1.000
_cell.angle_alpha   90.00
_cell.angle_beta   90.00
_cell.angle_gamma   90.00
#
_symmetry.space_group_name_H-M   'P 1'
#
loop_
_entity.id
_entity.type
_entity.pdbx_description
1 polymer ?
#
loop_
_entity_poly.entity_id
_entity_poly.type
_entity_poly.pdbx_seq_one_letter_code
_entity_poly.pdbx_strand_id
1 'polypeptide(L)'
;MKTQLGIPTSIREAGVQEADFLAKVDKLADDAFDDQCTGANPRYPLIAKQIMLDTFYGREFSEADNSVAAEGEAKAVKSEKKTKKA
;
A
#
# COMPACT_ATOMS: atom_id res chain seq x y z
N MET A 1 12.50 9.82 20.15
CA MET A 1 13.27 10.52 19.10
C MET A 1 12.40 11.20 18.05
N LYS A 2 11.51 10.52 17.29
CA LYS A 2 10.70 11.19 16.23
C LYS A 2 9.85 12.36 16.76
N THR A 3 9.10 12.15 17.84
CA THR A 3 8.26 13.16 18.48
C THR A 3 9.06 14.35 19.04
N GLN A 4 10.27 14.09 19.55
CA GLN A 4 11.15 15.15 20.08
C GLN A 4 11.65 16.10 18.98
N LEU A 5 11.63 15.64 17.72
CA LEU A 5 12.01 16.43 16.55
C LEU A 5 10.79 17.04 15.84
N GLY A 6 9.58 16.91 16.41
CA GLY A 6 8.35 17.44 15.81
C GLY A 6 7.91 16.73 14.52
N ILE A 7 8.36 15.50 14.28
CA ILE A 7 7.96 14.72 13.10
C ILE A 7 6.51 14.23 13.31
N PRO A 8 5.59 14.47 12.34
CA PRO A 8 4.21 14.02 12.43
C PRO A 8 4.10 12.49 12.50
N THR A 9 3.04 11.99 13.10
CA THR A 9 2.90 10.54 13.35
C THR A 9 2.29 9.78 12.17
N SER A 10 1.76 10.51 11.19
CA SER A 10 1.16 9.95 9.98
C SER A 10 1.33 10.87 8.77
N ILE A 11 1.16 10.32 7.56
CA ILE A 11 1.20 11.11 6.31
C ILE A 11 0.03 12.10 6.26
N ARG A 12 -1.12 11.74 6.84
CA ARG A 12 -2.28 12.62 6.99
C ARG A 12 -1.96 13.83 7.86
N GLU A 13 -1.26 13.65 8.97
CA GLU A 13 -0.80 14.76 9.84
C GLU A 13 0.26 15.64 9.17
N ALA A 14 0.95 15.13 8.15
CA ALA A 14 1.85 15.92 7.32
C ALA A 14 1.13 16.81 6.28
N GLY A 15 -0.21 16.79 6.24
CA GLY A 15 -1.03 17.66 5.40
C GLY A 15 -1.46 17.06 4.06
N VAL A 16 -1.27 15.76 3.85
CA VAL A 16 -1.74 15.08 2.63
C VAL A 16 -3.24 14.80 2.72
N GLN A 17 -3.99 15.22 1.70
CA GLN A 17 -5.43 14.95 1.64
C GLN A 17 -5.71 13.47 1.37
N GLU A 18 -6.69 12.92 2.09
CA GLU A 18 -7.07 11.51 2.00
C GLU A 18 -7.53 11.12 0.59
N ALA A 19 -8.33 11.95 -0.06
CA ALA A 19 -8.80 11.69 -1.43
C ALA A 19 -7.63 11.58 -2.42
N ASP A 20 -6.66 12.51 -2.34
CA ASP A 20 -5.49 12.51 -3.20
C ASP A 20 -4.58 11.31 -2.95
N PHE A 21 -4.45 10.90 -1.68
CA PHE A 21 -3.67 9.74 -1.27
C PHE A 21 -4.29 8.44 -1.79
N LEU A 22 -5.58 8.21 -1.50
CA LEU A 22 -6.29 6.99 -1.90
C LEU A 22 -6.37 6.83 -3.42
N ALA A 23 -6.43 7.94 -4.17
CA ALA A 23 -6.41 7.92 -5.63
C ALA A 23 -5.04 7.51 -6.22
N LYS A 24 -3.95 7.61 -5.45
CA LYS A 24 -2.58 7.40 -5.93
C LYS A 24 -1.87 6.21 -5.29
N VAL A 25 -2.38 5.68 -4.17
CA VAL A 25 -1.69 4.67 -3.37
C VAL A 25 -1.42 3.37 -4.12
N ASP A 26 -2.31 2.97 -5.04
CA ASP A 26 -2.11 1.78 -5.88
C ASP A 26 -0.91 1.97 -6.82
N LYS A 27 -0.87 3.07 -7.56
CA LYS A 27 0.27 3.42 -8.44
C LYS A 27 1.57 3.58 -7.64
N LEU A 28 1.49 4.15 -6.45
CA LEU A 28 2.66 4.32 -5.58
C LEU A 28 3.22 2.96 -5.14
N ALA A 29 2.37 1.96 -4.91
CA ALA A 29 2.79 0.60 -4.58
C ALA A 29 3.52 -0.07 -5.76
N ASP A 30 3.02 0.10 -6.98
CA ASP A 30 3.68 -0.38 -8.20
C ASP A 30 5.06 0.28 -8.39
N ASP A 31 5.09 1.62 -8.35
CA ASP A 31 6.32 2.41 -8.52
C ASP A 31 7.36 2.04 -7.44
N ALA A 32 6.92 1.79 -6.19
CA ALA A 32 7.81 1.38 -5.10
C ALA A 32 8.36 -0.03 -5.28
N PHE A 33 7.58 -0.95 -5.86
CA PHE A 33 8.05 -2.29 -6.16
C PHE A 33 9.15 -2.30 -7.23
N ASP A 34 9.00 -1.47 -8.26
CA ASP A 34 9.96 -1.33 -9.37
C ASP A 34 11.18 -0.45 -9.05
N ASP A 35 11.24 0.15 -7.86
CA ASP A 35 12.39 0.94 -7.42
C ASP A 35 13.64 0.06 -7.31
N GLN A 36 14.77 0.53 -7.84
CA GLN A 36 16.04 -0.18 -7.80
C GLN A 36 16.51 -0.48 -6.36
N CYS A 37 16.07 0.32 -5.38
CA CYS A 37 16.33 0.07 -3.96
C CYS A 37 15.59 -1.15 -3.42
N THR A 38 14.46 -1.54 -4.01
CA THR A 38 13.62 -2.66 -3.53
C THR A 38 14.31 -4.01 -3.65
N GLY A 39 15.16 -4.20 -4.68
CA GLY A 39 15.93 -5.43 -4.86
C GLY A 39 16.91 -5.75 -3.72
N ALA A 40 17.30 -4.74 -2.93
CA ALA A 40 18.18 -4.90 -1.78
C ALA A 40 17.42 -5.15 -0.46
N ASN A 41 16.08 -5.13 -0.47
CA ASN A 41 15.28 -5.40 0.72
C ASN A 41 15.42 -6.89 1.11
N PRO A 42 15.83 -7.22 2.36
CA PRO A 42 15.97 -8.61 2.80
C PRO A 42 14.67 -9.42 2.72
N ARG A 43 13.51 -8.75 2.72
CA ARG A 43 12.21 -9.36 2.44
C ARG A 43 11.71 -8.84 1.11
N TYR A 44 11.71 -9.69 0.07
CA TYR A 44 11.15 -9.32 -1.22
C TYR A 44 9.64 -9.05 -1.06
N PRO A 45 9.19 -7.80 -1.27
CA PRO A 45 7.80 -7.45 -1.03
C PRO A 45 6.91 -8.00 -2.14
N LEU A 46 5.65 -8.26 -1.81
CA LEU A 46 4.60 -8.31 -2.83
C LEU A 46 4.13 -6.87 -3.07
N ILE A 47 3.58 -6.59 -4.26
CA ILE A 47 2.91 -5.31 -4.51
C ILE A 47 1.72 -5.23 -3.56
N ALA A 48 1.88 -4.48 -2.47
CA ALA A 48 0.92 -4.40 -1.39
C ALA A 48 0.90 -2.99 -0.81
N LYS A 49 -0.24 -2.32 -0.91
CA LYS A 49 -0.44 -0.96 -0.42
C LYS A 49 -0.63 -0.83 1.10
N GLN A 50 -0.67 -1.95 1.84
CA GLN A 50 -1.08 -1.97 3.24
C GLN A 50 -0.17 -1.11 4.14
N ILE A 51 1.15 -1.23 3.99
CA ILE A 51 2.12 -0.41 4.74
C ILE A 51 1.89 1.09 4.47
N MET A 52 1.56 1.46 3.24
CA MET A 52 1.28 2.86 2.88
C MET A 52 0.00 3.35 3.55
N LEU A 53 -1.06 2.54 3.56
CA LEU A 53 -2.31 2.85 4.24
C LEU A 53 -2.10 3.00 5.75
N ASP A 54 -1.39 2.07 6.38
CA ASP A 54 -1.15 2.11 7.82
C ASP A 54 -0.31 3.35 8.20
N THR A 55 0.69 3.69 7.39
CA THR A 55 1.47 4.93 7.57
C THR A 55 0.62 6.19 7.36
N PHE A 56 -0.34 6.16 6.43
CA PHE A 56 -1.26 7.29 6.21
C PHE A 56 -2.19 7.53 7.40
N TYR A 57 -2.71 6.46 8.00
CA TYR A 57 -3.61 6.56 9.14
C TYR A 57 -2.88 6.61 10.49
N GLY A 58 -1.57 6.36 10.55
CA GLY A 58 -0.80 6.32 11.79
C GLY A 58 -0.99 5.02 12.57
N ARG A 59 -1.26 3.91 11.88
CA ARG A 59 -1.42 2.58 12.46
C ARG A 59 -0.11 1.81 12.41
N GLU A 60 0.03 0.86 13.34
CA GLU A 60 1.12 -0.11 13.29
C GLU A 60 0.81 -1.18 12.22
N PHE A 61 1.80 -1.55 11.43
CA PHE A 61 1.63 -2.57 10.40
C PHE A 61 1.50 -3.95 11.03
N SER A 62 0.52 -4.72 10.55
CA SER A 62 0.25 -6.10 10.95
C SER A 62 0.17 -7.00 9.72
N GLU A 63 0.80 -8.18 9.79
CA GLU A 63 0.80 -9.17 8.71
C GLU A 63 -0.60 -9.70 8.39
N ALA A 64 -1.51 -9.68 9.36
CA ALA A 64 -2.87 -10.19 9.17
C ALA A 64 -3.64 -9.40 8.10
N ASP A 65 -3.40 -8.09 8.00
CA ASP A 65 -4.15 -7.19 7.13
C ASP A 65 -3.72 -7.31 5.65
N ASN A 66 -2.49 -7.79 5.40
CA ASN A 66 -1.96 -8.03 4.05
C ASN A 66 -2.61 -9.22 3.34
N SER A 67 -3.21 -10.16 4.09
CA SER A 67 -3.82 -11.36 3.52
C SER A 67 -5.10 -11.08 2.72
N VAL A 68 -5.76 -9.94 2.98
CA VAL A 68 -7.05 -9.59 2.37
C VAL A 68 -6.89 -8.94 0.99
N ALA A 69 -5.76 -8.25 0.75
CA ALA A 69 -5.46 -7.61 -0.54
C ALA A 69 -5.24 -8.66 -1.65
N ALA A 70 -4.57 -9.77 -1.34
CA ALA A 70 -4.34 -10.87 -2.26
C ALA A 70 -5.64 -11.57 -2.71
N GLU A 71 -6.69 -11.57 -1.87
CA GLU A 71 -7.98 -12.16 -2.22
C GLU A 71 -8.83 -11.25 -3.14
N GLY A 72 -8.66 -9.92 -3.01
CA GLY A 72 -9.36 -8.93 -3.83
C GLY A 72 -8.94 -8.97 -5.30
N GLU A 73 -7.63 -9.04 -5.55
CA GLU A 73 -7.05 -9.11 -6.89
C GLU A 73 -7.35 -10.46 -7.57
N ALA A 74 -7.30 -11.56 -6.82
CA ALA A 74 -7.65 -12.89 -7.33
C ALA A 74 -9.13 -13.00 -7.76
N LYS A 75 -10.04 -12.24 -7.14
CA LYS A 75 -11.46 -12.18 -7.52
C LYS A 75 -11.71 -11.27 -8.73
N ALA A 76 -10.99 -10.15 -8.86
CA ALA A 76 -11.10 -9.26 -10.02
C ALA A 76 -10.68 -9.96 -11.33
N VAL A 77 -9.56 -10.67 -11.33
CA VAL A 77 -9.05 -11.43 -12.50
C VAL A 77 -10.00 -12.55 -12.95
N LYS A 78 -10.75 -13.17 -12.01
CA LYS A 78 -11.76 -14.20 -12.33
C LYS A 78 -13.04 -13.61 -12.94
N SER A 79 -13.39 -12.38 -12.59
CA SER A 79 -14.58 -11.68 -13.11
C SER A 79 -14.41 -11.33 -14.59
N GLU A 80 -13.27 -10.74 -14.98
CA GLU A 80 -12.99 -10.32 -16.36
C GLU A 80 -12.83 -11.50 -17.34
N LYS A 81 -12.33 -12.65 -16.87
CA LYS A 81 -12.20 -13.85 -17.71
C LYS A 81 -13.56 -14.53 -18.00
N LYS A 82 -14.60 -14.27 -17.19
CA LYS A 82 -15.94 -14.83 -17.38
C LYS A 82 -16.79 -14.01 -18.36
N THR A 83 -16.59 -12.70 -18.43
CA THR A 83 -17.30 -11.81 -19.38
C THR A 83 -16.76 -11.84 -20.80
N LYS A 84 -15.50 -12.23 -21.01
CA LYS A 84 -14.92 -12.42 -22.37
C LYS A 84 -15.20 -13.80 -23.01
N LYS A 85 -15.88 -14.71 -22.31
CA LYS A 85 -16.16 -16.08 -22.76
C LYS A 85 -17.67 -16.39 -22.89
N ALA A 86 -18.51 -15.36 -22.85
CA ALA A 86 -19.96 -15.44 -23.05
C ALA A 86 -20.35 -14.74 -24.36
#